data_AF-A0A5C6ZSU4-F1
#
_entry.id   AF-A0A5C6ZSU4-F1
#
_cell.length_a   1.000
_cell.length_b   1.000
_cell.length_c   1.000
_cell.angle_alpha   90.00
_cell.angle_beta   90.00
_cell.angle_gamma   90.00
#
_symmetry.space_group_name_H-M   'P 1'
#
loop_
_entity.id
_entity.type
_entity.pdbx_description
1 polymer ?
#
loop_
_entity_poly.entity_id
_entity_poly.type
_entity_poly.pdbx_seq_one_letter_code
_entity_poly.pdbx_strand_id
1 'polypeptide(L)'
;MNYLAHIYLSQEIKELTIGNFIADSIKGNKFQHFPEKVKDGIILHRALDTFTDKHPTVRKSTHRLFDPYSHYSAVIIDILYDHFLAKNWEDYSKVPLFDYTQNFYNLLKDNYEILPLRVQQFLPYMIQDNWLYNYATIEGIGKILYQMDQRTKNRSKMQFATKELQIYYPLFEAEFKAFFNEIIKYSSAEIQKLNYT
;
A
#
# COMPACT_ATOMS: atom_id res chain seq x y z
N MET A 1 -0.76 4.35 3.28
CA MET A 1 0.05 3.91 2.11
C MET A 1 -0.78 2.90 1.33
N ASN A 2 -0.32 2.37 0.18
CA ASN A 2 -1.09 1.37 -0.56
C ASN A 2 -0.49 -0.03 -0.37
N TYR A 3 -0.85 -0.99 -1.22
CA TYR A 3 -0.56 -2.41 -1.00
C TYR A 3 0.92 -2.76 -0.80
N LEU A 4 1.84 -2.29 -1.64
CA LEU A 4 3.24 -2.72 -1.61
C LEU A 4 3.91 -2.35 -0.28
N ALA A 5 3.65 -1.15 0.22
CA ALA A 5 4.22 -0.72 1.48
C ALA A 5 3.67 -1.53 2.67
N HIS A 6 2.37 -1.82 2.70
CA HIS A 6 1.78 -2.67 3.73
C HIS A 6 2.33 -4.10 3.72
N ILE A 7 2.56 -4.65 2.51
CA ILE A 7 3.19 -5.96 2.33
C ILE A 7 4.62 -5.94 2.88
N TYR A 8 5.42 -4.95 2.46
CA TYR A 8 6.82 -4.79 2.88
C TYR A 8 6.96 -4.63 4.41
N LEU A 9 6.10 -3.81 5.02
CA LEU A 9 6.17 -3.51 6.44
C LEU A 9 5.81 -4.68 7.36
N SER A 10 5.34 -5.80 6.81
CA SER A 10 5.04 -7.04 7.54
C SER A 10 6.26 -7.95 7.80
N GLN A 11 7.48 -7.52 7.42
CA GLN A 11 8.76 -8.20 7.73
C GLN A 11 8.81 -9.70 7.38
N GLU A 12 8.27 -10.07 6.22
CA GLU A 12 8.27 -11.45 5.70
C GLU A 12 7.47 -12.48 6.53
N ILE A 13 6.75 -12.04 7.57
CA ILE A 13 5.84 -12.91 8.33
C ILE A 13 4.59 -13.15 7.47
N LYS A 14 4.45 -14.36 6.93
CA LYS A 14 3.45 -14.71 5.91
C LYS A 14 2.02 -14.37 6.30
N GLU A 15 1.57 -14.84 7.46
CA GLU A 15 0.20 -14.66 7.93
C GLU A 15 -0.10 -13.18 8.25
N LEU A 16 0.88 -12.49 8.84
CA LEU A 16 0.80 -11.06 9.10
C LEU A 16 0.69 -10.28 7.79
N THR A 17 1.47 -10.65 6.77
CA THR A 17 1.44 -10.06 5.44
C THR A 17 0.08 -10.25 4.76
N ILE A 18 -0.50 -11.46 4.85
CA ILE A 18 -1.86 -11.73 4.35
C ILE A 18 -2.86 -10.81 5.07
N GLY A 19 -2.82 -10.77 6.40
CA GLY A 19 -3.72 -9.94 7.21
C GLY A 19 -3.62 -8.45 6.85
N ASN A 20 -2.39 -7.95 6.71
CA ASN A 20 -2.12 -6.54 6.40
C ASN A 20 -2.63 -6.17 5.00
N PHE A 21 -2.52 -7.08 4.04
CA PHE A 21 -3.03 -6.89 2.68
C PHE A 21 -4.57 -6.90 2.61
N ILE A 22 -5.25 -7.83 3.30
CA ILE A 22 -6.70 -7.99 3.18
C ILE A 22 -7.51 -6.99 4.01
N ALA A 23 -6.85 -6.19 4.87
CA ALA A 23 -7.48 -5.33 5.87
C ALA A 23 -8.51 -4.36 5.28
N ASP A 24 -8.22 -3.72 4.15
CA ASP A 24 -9.14 -2.80 3.44
C ASP A 24 -10.43 -3.47 2.94
N SER A 25 -10.39 -4.79 2.72
CA SER A 25 -11.56 -5.56 2.32
C SER A 25 -12.44 -5.98 3.51
N ILE A 26 -12.04 -5.65 4.74
CA ILE A 26 -12.70 -6.06 5.98
C ILE A 26 -13.33 -4.86 6.69
N LYS A 27 -14.65 -4.91 6.86
CA LYS A 27 -15.40 -3.84 7.56
C LYS A 27 -15.36 -4.03 9.08
N GLY A 28 -14.84 -3.03 9.79
CA GLY A 28 -14.90 -2.95 11.25
C GLY A 28 -14.34 -4.19 11.94
N ASN A 29 -15.06 -4.76 12.90
CA ASN A 29 -14.59 -5.91 13.70
C ASN A 29 -14.88 -7.28 13.08
N LYS A 30 -15.25 -7.35 11.80
CA LYS A 30 -15.61 -8.59 11.09
C LYS A 30 -14.39 -9.44 10.68
N PHE A 31 -13.39 -9.55 11.55
CA PHE A 31 -12.17 -10.33 11.34
C PHE A 31 -11.92 -11.40 12.41
N GLN A 32 -12.84 -11.57 13.36
CA GLN A 32 -12.67 -12.52 14.46
C GLN A 32 -12.58 -14.00 14.03
N HIS A 33 -13.06 -14.32 12.82
CA HIS A 33 -13.00 -15.66 12.25
C HIS A 33 -11.63 -15.99 11.62
N PHE A 34 -10.74 -15.00 11.48
CA PHE A 34 -9.40 -15.26 10.96
C PHE A 34 -8.48 -15.87 12.02
N PRO A 35 -7.48 -16.67 11.60
CA PRO A 35 -6.38 -17.10 12.46
C PRO A 35 -5.70 -15.89 13.12
N GLU A 36 -5.18 -16.10 14.33
CA GLU A 36 -4.62 -15.04 15.18
C GLU A 36 -3.61 -14.15 14.46
N LYS A 37 -2.59 -14.73 13.83
CA LYS A 37 -1.58 -13.95 13.10
C LYS A 37 -2.12 -13.17 11.89
N VAL A 38 -3.22 -13.61 11.30
CA VAL A 38 -3.90 -12.86 10.22
C VAL A 38 -4.68 -11.69 10.82
N LYS A 39 -5.30 -11.87 12.00
CA LYS A 39 -5.93 -10.76 12.74
C LYS A 39 -4.89 -9.70 13.12
N ASP A 40 -3.72 -10.13 13.56
CA ASP A 40 -2.59 -9.24 13.86
C ASP A 40 -2.17 -8.41 12.65
N GLY A 41 -2.17 -9.00 11.45
CA GLY A 41 -1.89 -8.27 10.22
C GLY A 41 -2.92 -7.18 9.94
N ILE A 42 -4.20 -7.45 10.18
CA ILE A 42 -5.29 -6.48 10.02
C ILE A 42 -5.15 -5.34 11.04
N ILE A 43 -4.76 -5.66 12.27
CA ILE A 43 -4.50 -4.67 13.32
C ILE A 43 -3.30 -3.80 12.94
N LEU A 44 -2.23 -4.43 12.47
CA LEU A 44 -1.02 -3.74 12.01
C LEU A 44 -1.34 -2.76 10.88
N HIS A 45 -2.08 -3.18 9.84
CA HIS A 45 -2.51 -2.29 8.76
C HIS A 45 -3.13 -0.99 9.29
N ARG A 46 -4.11 -1.12 10.20
CA ARG A 46 -4.81 0.04 10.78
C ARG A 46 -3.90 0.93 11.63
N ALA A 47 -2.93 0.33 12.32
CA ALA A 47 -1.93 1.07 13.07
C ALA A 47 -1.02 1.87 12.13
N LEU A 48 -0.60 1.26 11.01
CA LEU A 48 0.21 1.91 9.97
C LEU A 48 -0.55 3.05 9.28
N ASP A 49 -1.83 2.86 8.95
CA ASP A 49 -2.67 3.93 8.39
C ASP A 49 -2.85 5.07 9.36
N THR A 50 -3.17 4.77 10.62
CA THR A 50 -3.33 5.80 11.65
C THR A 50 -2.05 6.60 11.85
N PHE A 51 -0.89 5.95 11.80
CA PHE A 51 0.41 6.61 11.85
C PHE A 51 0.63 7.50 10.60
N THR A 52 0.36 6.96 9.42
CA THR A 52 0.49 7.65 8.12
C THR A 52 -0.38 8.90 8.06
N ASP A 53 -1.67 8.79 8.35
CA ASP A 53 -2.65 9.89 8.26
C ASP A 53 -2.38 11.04 9.22
N LYS A 54 -1.75 10.73 10.35
CA LYS A 54 -1.38 11.72 11.37
C LYS A 54 -0.01 12.34 11.11
N HIS A 55 0.80 11.75 10.23
CA HIS A 55 2.17 12.17 10.04
C HIS A 55 2.28 13.55 9.36
N PRO A 56 3.03 14.52 9.92
CA PRO A 56 3.15 15.86 9.33
C PRO A 56 3.66 15.87 7.89
N THR A 57 4.65 15.03 7.58
CA THR A 57 5.21 14.91 6.23
C THR A 57 4.17 14.41 5.21
N VAL A 58 3.37 13.40 5.58
CA VAL A 58 2.31 12.86 4.71
C VAL A 58 1.24 13.93 4.49
N ARG A 59 0.81 14.62 5.56
CA ARG A 59 -0.15 15.72 5.46
C ARG A 59 0.34 16.85 4.56
N LYS A 60 1.63 17.17 4.59
CA LYS A 60 2.25 18.14 3.68
C LYS A 60 2.15 17.67 2.23
N SER A 61 2.45 16.40 1.95
CA SER A 61 2.27 15.82 0.60
C SER A 61 0.81 15.86 0.15
N THR A 62 -0.13 15.47 1.02
CA THR A 62 -1.57 15.45 0.74
C THR A 62 -2.11 16.86 0.47
N HIS A 63 -1.71 17.84 1.28
CA HIS A 63 -2.14 19.23 1.11
C HIS A 63 -1.75 19.81 -0.25
N ARG A 64 -0.56 19.45 -0.77
CA ARG A 64 -0.10 19.87 -2.11
C ARG A 64 -1.05 19.46 -3.24
N LEU A 65 -1.81 18.39 -3.04
CA LEU A 65 -2.75 17.83 -4.01
C LEU A 65 -4.22 18.14 -3.69
N PHE A 66 -4.50 18.89 -2.62
CA PHE A 66 -5.86 19.09 -2.14
C PHE A 66 -6.71 19.92 -3.10
N ASP A 67 -6.18 21.00 -3.70
CA ASP A 67 -6.95 21.85 -4.62
C ASP A 67 -7.49 21.09 -5.85
N PRO A 68 -6.68 20.30 -6.58
CA PRO A 68 -7.19 19.56 -7.74
C PRO A 68 -8.03 18.31 -7.40
N TYR A 69 -7.78 17.68 -6.23
CA TYR A 69 -8.28 16.32 -5.94
C TYR A 69 -9.14 16.20 -4.66
N SER A 70 -9.22 17.25 -3.83
CA SER A 70 -9.96 17.27 -2.57
C SER A 70 -9.61 16.06 -1.69
N HIS A 71 -10.59 15.32 -1.17
CA HIS A 71 -10.40 14.13 -0.33
C HIS A 71 -9.72 12.95 -1.06
N TYR A 72 -9.65 12.95 -2.39
CA TYR A 72 -8.91 11.93 -3.14
C TYR A 72 -7.40 12.14 -3.10
N SER A 73 -6.92 13.31 -2.63
CA SER A 73 -5.49 13.59 -2.46
C SER A 73 -4.78 12.55 -1.60
N ALA A 74 -5.41 12.10 -0.50
CA ALA A 74 -4.82 11.08 0.38
C ALA A 74 -4.58 9.76 -0.36
N VAL A 75 -5.59 9.29 -1.10
CA VAL A 75 -5.52 8.06 -1.91
C VAL A 75 -4.44 8.16 -3.00
N ILE A 76 -4.30 9.34 -3.62
CA ILE A 76 -3.23 9.57 -4.59
C ILE A 76 -1.86 9.47 -3.89
N ILE A 77 -1.67 10.12 -2.74
CA ILE A 77 -0.40 10.07 -2.00
C ILE A 77 -0.03 8.64 -1.62
N ASP A 78 -0.99 7.80 -1.22
CA ASP A 78 -0.74 6.39 -0.95
C ASP A 78 -0.14 5.65 -2.16
N ILE A 79 -0.70 5.88 -3.35
CA ILE A 79 -0.17 5.31 -4.61
C ILE A 79 1.20 5.88 -4.96
N LEU A 80 1.42 7.18 -4.74
CA LEU A 80 2.71 7.82 -5.00
C LEU A 80 3.80 7.30 -4.07
N TYR A 81 3.49 7.04 -2.80
CA TYR A 81 4.47 6.52 -1.84
C TYR A 81 4.84 5.07 -2.17
N ASP A 82 3.87 4.25 -2.57
CA ASP A 82 4.16 2.91 -3.11
C ASP A 82 5.00 2.97 -4.39
N HIS A 83 4.82 3.98 -5.24
CA HIS A 83 5.70 4.23 -6.39
C HIS A 83 7.14 4.50 -5.95
N PHE A 84 7.35 5.39 -4.98
CA PHE A 84 8.71 5.69 -4.52
C PHE A 84 9.38 4.51 -3.80
N LEU A 85 8.60 3.67 -3.12
CA LEU A 85 9.09 2.40 -2.59
C LEU A 85 9.54 1.47 -3.71
N ALA A 86 8.69 1.24 -4.71
CA ALA A 86 8.98 0.36 -5.83
C ALA A 86 10.16 0.86 -6.70
N LYS A 87 10.22 2.15 -6.98
CA LYS A 87 11.27 2.78 -7.78
C LYS A 87 12.63 2.77 -7.07
N ASN A 88 12.64 2.92 -5.74
CA ASN A 88 13.87 2.91 -4.93
C ASN A 88 14.09 1.55 -4.24
N TRP A 89 13.54 0.46 -4.77
CA TRP A 89 13.44 -0.82 -4.07
C TRP A 89 14.79 -1.39 -3.60
N GLU A 90 15.86 -1.17 -4.37
CA GLU A 90 17.22 -1.61 -4.03
C GLU A 90 17.76 -0.98 -2.74
N ASP A 91 17.24 0.18 -2.32
CA ASP A 91 17.58 0.81 -1.04
C ASP A 91 16.94 0.07 0.17
N TYR A 92 15.90 -0.73 -0.07
CA TYR A 92 15.06 -1.33 0.99
C TYR A 92 15.15 -2.86 1.07
N SER A 93 15.39 -3.54 -0.05
CA SER A 93 15.42 -5.00 -0.08
C SER A 93 16.53 -5.53 -0.99
N LYS A 94 17.11 -6.67 -0.58
CA LYS A 94 18.06 -7.43 -1.38
C LYS A 94 17.39 -8.35 -2.40
N VAL A 95 16.10 -8.64 -2.23
CA VAL A 95 15.31 -9.44 -3.16
C VAL A 95 14.84 -8.52 -4.28
N PRO A 96 15.05 -8.84 -5.57
CA PRO A 96 14.54 -8.02 -6.67
C PRO A 96 13.02 -7.79 -6.56
N LEU A 97 12.55 -6.59 -6.90
CA LEU A 97 11.13 -6.22 -6.77
C LEU A 97 10.22 -7.22 -7.49
N PHE A 98 10.62 -7.65 -8.69
CA PHE A 98 9.85 -8.62 -9.48
C PHE A 98 9.66 -9.93 -8.71
N ASP A 99 10.75 -10.51 -8.19
CA ASP A 99 10.70 -11.77 -7.45
C ASP A 99 9.90 -11.61 -6.16
N TYR A 100 10.07 -10.48 -5.47
CA TYR A 100 9.32 -10.16 -4.25
C TYR A 100 7.80 -10.15 -4.49
N THR A 101 7.34 -9.48 -5.56
CA THR A 101 5.91 -9.43 -5.88
C THR A 101 5.37 -10.77 -6.35
N GLN A 102 6.15 -11.54 -7.12
CA GLN A 102 5.76 -12.90 -7.51
C GLN A 102 5.61 -13.83 -6.31
N ASN A 103 6.55 -13.76 -5.36
CA ASN A 103 6.49 -14.54 -4.12
C ASN A 103 5.23 -14.18 -3.31
N PHE A 104 4.89 -12.89 -3.23
CA PHE A 104 3.66 -12.46 -2.58
C PHE A 104 2.39 -12.97 -3.31
N TYR A 105 2.34 -12.93 -4.63
CA TYR A 105 1.20 -13.49 -5.37
C TYR A 105 1.06 -15.00 -5.19
N ASN A 106 2.17 -15.74 -5.10
CA ASN A 106 2.15 -17.17 -4.80
C ASN A 106 1.64 -17.41 -3.38
N LEU A 107 2.07 -16.61 -2.39
CA LEU A 107 1.53 -16.67 -1.03
C LEU A 107 0.00 -16.52 -1.00
N LEU A 108 -0.55 -15.56 -1.76
CA LEU A 108 -2.00 -15.38 -1.84
C LEU A 108 -2.71 -16.55 -2.53
N LYS A 109 -2.11 -17.12 -3.58
CA LYS A 109 -2.65 -18.31 -4.26
C LYS A 109 -2.68 -19.53 -3.34
N ASP A 110 -1.60 -19.76 -2.59
CA ASP A 110 -1.50 -20.88 -1.64
C ASP A 110 -2.49 -20.76 -0.48
N ASN A 111 -2.95 -19.54 -0.19
CA ASN A 111 -3.88 -19.23 0.89
C ASN A 111 -5.22 -18.68 0.37
N TYR A 112 -5.61 -19.00 -0.87
CA TYR A 112 -6.74 -18.36 -1.55
C TYR A 112 -8.06 -18.40 -0.73
N GLU A 113 -8.35 -19.52 -0.08
CA GLU A 113 -9.58 -19.73 0.70
C GLU A 113 -9.72 -18.79 1.90
N ILE A 114 -8.60 -18.29 2.44
CA ILE A 114 -8.64 -17.32 3.55
C ILE A 114 -8.96 -15.90 3.06
N LEU A 115 -8.82 -15.63 1.77
CA LEU A 115 -8.96 -14.26 1.27
C LEU A 115 -10.44 -13.87 1.29
N PRO A 116 -10.78 -12.62 1.67
CA PRO A 116 -12.14 -12.13 1.52
C PRO A 116 -12.62 -12.23 0.08
N LEU A 117 -13.91 -12.48 -0.14
CA LEU A 117 -14.48 -12.64 -1.49
C LEU A 117 -14.12 -11.50 -2.45
N ARG A 118 -14.06 -10.26 -1.94
CA ARG A 118 -13.65 -9.10 -2.73
C ARG A 118 -12.22 -9.24 -3.25
N VAL A 119 -11.30 -9.72 -2.42
CA VAL A 119 -9.89 -9.96 -2.78
C VAL A 119 -9.81 -11.09 -3.79
N GLN A 120 -10.50 -12.20 -3.55
CA GLN A 120 -10.58 -13.33 -4.48
C GLN A 120 -11.01 -12.87 -5.89
N GLN A 121 -11.97 -11.96 -5.99
CA GLN A 121 -12.47 -11.44 -7.27
C GLN A 121 -11.47 -10.59 -8.04
N PHE A 122 -10.66 -9.76 -7.37
CA PHE A 122 -9.70 -8.90 -8.06
C PHE A 122 -8.29 -9.50 -8.17
N LEU A 123 -7.97 -10.53 -7.38
CA LEU A 123 -6.64 -11.15 -7.35
C LEU A 123 -6.17 -11.66 -8.72
N PRO A 124 -6.98 -12.34 -9.55
CA PRO A 124 -6.54 -12.77 -10.87
C PRO A 124 -6.06 -11.61 -11.75
N TYR A 125 -6.75 -10.47 -11.73
CA TYR A 125 -6.38 -9.28 -12.48
C TYR A 125 -5.13 -8.61 -11.91
N MET A 126 -5.02 -8.56 -10.59
CA MET A 126 -3.84 -8.01 -9.90
C MET A 126 -2.56 -8.78 -10.28
N ILE A 127 -2.66 -10.11 -10.38
CA ILE A 127 -1.56 -10.99 -10.80
C ILE A 127 -1.27 -10.80 -12.29
N GLN A 128 -2.30 -10.89 -13.14
CA GLN A 128 -2.16 -10.78 -14.60
C GLN A 128 -1.48 -9.49 -15.03
N ASP A 129 -1.88 -8.37 -14.43
CA ASP A 129 -1.34 -7.05 -14.74
C ASP A 129 -0.16 -6.65 -13.84
N ASN A 130 0.30 -7.56 -12.97
CA ASN A 130 1.40 -7.38 -12.03
C ASN A 130 1.41 -5.99 -11.34
N TRP A 131 0.30 -5.65 -10.69
CA TRP A 131 0.06 -4.28 -10.16
C TRP A 131 1.19 -3.79 -9.27
N LEU A 132 1.68 -4.63 -8.35
CA LEU A 132 2.70 -4.25 -7.37
C LEU A 132 4.04 -3.91 -8.02
N TYR A 133 4.46 -4.68 -9.03
CA TYR A 133 5.69 -4.38 -9.76
C TYR A 133 5.55 -3.10 -10.60
N ASN A 134 4.37 -2.90 -11.18
CA ASN A 134 4.08 -1.74 -12.01
C ASN A 134 4.05 -0.42 -11.21
N TYR A 135 4.02 -0.45 -9.87
CA TYR A 135 4.28 0.73 -9.07
C TYR A 135 5.63 1.38 -9.37
N ALA A 136 6.64 0.64 -9.85
CA ALA A 136 7.98 1.19 -10.09
C ALA A 136 8.05 2.28 -11.18
N THR A 137 7.01 2.42 -12.02
CA THR A 137 7.01 3.35 -13.15
C THR A 137 5.85 4.33 -13.07
N ILE A 138 6.08 5.56 -13.57
CA ILE A 138 5.02 6.59 -13.67
C ILE A 138 3.88 6.11 -14.58
N GLU A 139 4.19 5.39 -15.66
CA GLU A 139 3.18 4.82 -16.55
C GLU A 139 2.31 3.78 -15.82
N GLY A 140 2.93 2.89 -15.05
CA GLY A 140 2.23 1.86 -14.29
C GLY A 140 1.27 2.44 -13.27
N ILE A 141 1.69 3.42 -12.46
CA ILE A 141 0.78 4.09 -11.53
C ILE A 141 -0.27 4.94 -12.25
N GLY A 142 0.04 5.49 -13.43
CA GLY A 142 -0.95 6.18 -14.26
C GLY A 142 -2.10 5.28 -14.67
N LYS A 143 -1.82 4.03 -15.04
CA LYS A 143 -2.85 3.02 -15.34
C LYS A 143 -3.70 2.69 -14.11
N ILE A 144 -3.09 2.53 -12.94
CA ILE A 144 -3.79 2.27 -11.68
C ILE A 144 -4.72 3.42 -11.32
N LEU A 145 -4.22 4.66 -11.36
CA LEU A 145 -4.98 5.87 -11.07
C LEU A 145 -6.15 6.06 -12.04
N TYR A 146 -5.95 5.78 -13.33
CA TYR A 146 -7.01 5.77 -14.33
C TYR A 146 -8.12 4.75 -13.99
N GLN A 147 -7.76 3.50 -13.69
CA GLN A 147 -8.73 2.48 -13.30
C GLN A 147 -9.49 2.84 -12.03
N MET A 148 -8.83 3.48 -11.06
CA MET A 148 -9.48 3.97 -9.84
C MET A 148 -10.45 5.12 -10.12
N ASP A 149 -10.08 6.07 -10.98
CA ASP A 149 -10.95 7.20 -11.34
C ASP A 149 -12.24 6.73 -12.04
N GLN A 150 -12.13 5.71 -12.90
CA GLN A 150 -13.28 5.08 -13.57
C GLN A 150 -14.30 4.54 -12.57
N ARG A 151 -13.87 3.97 -11.44
CA ARG A 151 -14.77 3.50 -10.36
C ARG A 151 -15.50 4.65 -9.67
N THR A 152 -14.92 5.85 -9.70
CA THR A 152 -15.56 7.09 -9.19
C THR A 152 -16.39 7.82 -10.24
N LYS A 153 -16.56 7.24 -11.44
CA LYS A 153 -17.19 7.89 -12.61
C LYS A 153 -16.47 9.20 -12.99
N ASN A 154 -15.14 9.21 -12.94
CA ASN A 154 -14.28 10.36 -13.29
C ASN A 154 -14.46 11.61 -12.42
N ARG A 155 -15.09 11.47 -11.24
CA ARG A 155 -15.27 12.58 -10.31
C ARG A 155 -14.00 12.90 -9.54
N SER A 156 -13.15 11.89 -9.32
CA SER A 156 -11.93 12.04 -8.53
C SER A 156 -10.81 12.75 -9.27
N LYS A 157 -10.83 12.72 -10.61
CA LYS A 157 -9.78 13.26 -11.49
C LYS A 157 -8.42 12.58 -11.31
N MET A 158 -8.33 11.49 -10.54
CA MET A 158 -7.07 10.81 -10.20
C MET A 158 -6.25 10.42 -11.44
N GLN A 159 -6.89 10.19 -12.59
CA GLN A 159 -6.20 9.91 -13.85
C GLN A 159 -5.20 11.01 -14.28
N PHE A 160 -5.33 12.23 -13.77
CA PHE A 160 -4.43 13.34 -14.07
C PHE A 160 -3.27 13.49 -13.09
N ALA A 161 -3.28 12.76 -11.96
CA ALA A 161 -2.34 12.96 -10.85
C ALA A 161 -0.87 12.67 -11.19
N THR A 162 -0.61 11.94 -12.28
CA THR A 162 0.75 11.75 -12.81
C THR A 162 1.38 13.06 -13.28
N LYS A 163 0.57 14.07 -13.65
CA LYS A 163 1.05 15.41 -14.00
C LYS A 163 1.64 16.11 -12.78
N GLU A 164 0.91 16.18 -11.67
CA GLU A 164 1.39 16.81 -10.43
C GLU A 164 2.55 16.02 -9.83
N LEU A 165 2.54 14.68 -9.94
CA LEU A 165 3.69 13.86 -9.60
C LEU A 165 4.94 14.31 -10.34
N GLN A 166 4.88 14.50 -11.67
CA GLN A 166 6.05 14.92 -12.45
C GLN A 166 6.53 16.33 -12.06
N ILE A 167 5.59 17.27 -11.84
CA ILE A 167 5.92 18.64 -11.44
C ILE A 167 6.63 18.69 -10.09
N TYR A 168 6.16 17.89 -9.12
CA TYR A 168 6.66 17.90 -7.74
C TYR A 168 7.49 16.67 -7.37
N TYR A 169 8.00 15.94 -8.37
CA TYR A 169 8.62 14.62 -8.18
C TYR A 169 9.71 14.62 -7.09
N PRO A 170 10.69 15.56 -7.10
CA PRO A 170 11.74 15.56 -6.09
C PRO A 170 11.23 15.86 -4.67
N LEU A 171 10.15 16.65 -4.56
CA LEU A 171 9.54 16.98 -3.27
C LEU A 171 8.84 15.77 -2.67
N PHE A 172 8.06 15.04 -3.47
CA PHE A 172 7.40 13.83 -3.00
C PHE A 172 8.41 12.74 -2.66
N GLU A 173 9.48 12.58 -3.44
CA GLU A 173 10.51 11.58 -3.15
C GLU A 173 11.24 11.88 -1.83
N ALA A 174 11.62 13.14 -1.58
CA ALA A 174 12.26 13.53 -0.33
C ALA A 174 11.33 13.32 0.88
N GLU A 175 10.06 13.67 0.73
CA GLU A 175 9.04 13.48 1.76
C GLU A 175 8.80 12.00 2.05
N PHE A 176 8.70 11.17 1.02
CA PHE A 176 8.63 9.72 1.14
C PHE A 176 9.84 9.16 1.88
N LYS A 177 11.07 9.48 1.46
CA LYS A 177 12.29 8.95 2.10
C LYS A 177 12.38 9.32 3.58
N ALA A 178 12.00 10.55 3.94
CA ALA A 178 11.95 10.98 5.34
C ALA A 178 10.92 10.17 6.13
N PHE A 179 9.68 10.10 5.65
CA PHE A 179 8.58 9.40 6.32
C PHE A 179 8.79 7.88 6.40
N PHE A 180 9.28 7.26 5.33
CA PHE A 180 9.33 5.80 5.21
C PHE A 180 10.32 5.18 6.19
N ASN A 181 11.42 5.88 6.49
CA ASN A 181 12.35 5.49 7.54
C ASN A 181 11.72 5.48 8.94
N GLU A 182 10.77 6.38 9.20
CA GLU A 182 10.03 6.44 10.46
C GLU A 182 9.01 5.31 10.57
N ILE A 183 8.24 5.06 9.50
CA ILE A 183 7.21 4.01 9.53
C ILE A 183 7.80 2.59 9.58
N ILE A 184 9.00 2.35 9.03
CA ILE A 184 9.71 1.06 9.21
C ILE A 184 9.97 0.78 10.69
N LYS A 185 10.46 1.79 11.42
CA LYS A 185 10.73 1.68 12.87
C LYS A 185 9.44 1.48 13.64
N TYR A 186 8.40 2.24 13.30
CA TYR A 186 7.08 2.11 13.91
C TYR A 186 6.51 0.70 13.68
N SER A 187 6.52 0.19 12.44
CA SER A 187 6.06 -1.16 12.12
C SER A 187 6.80 -2.22 12.93
N SER A 188 8.13 -2.09 13.04
CA SER A 188 8.95 -3.01 13.83
C SER A 188 8.55 -3.02 15.31
N ALA A 189 8.27 -1.85 15.88
CA ALA A 189 7.81 -1.75 17.26
C ALA A 189 6.41 -2.35 17.45
N GLU A 190 5.49 -2.14 16.50
CA GLU A 190 4.16 -2.76 16.54
C GLU A 190 4.24 -4.29 16.44
N ILE A 191 5.05 -4.82 15.52
CA ILE A 191 5.26 -6.27 15.37
C ILE A 191 5.86 -6.88 16.64
N GLN A 192 6.81 -6.20 17.28
CA GLN A 192 7.37 -6.67 18.54
C GLN A 192 6.29 -6.78 19.63
N LYS A 193 5.39 -5.81 19.75
CA LYS A 193 4.30 -5.85 20.73
C LYS A 193 3.38 -7.06 20.52
N LEU A 194 3.13 -7.44 19.27
CA LEU A 194 2.28 -8.59 18.91
C LEU A 194 2.92 -9.92 19.31
N ASN A 195 4.25 -10.05 19.16
CA ASN A 195 5.00 -11.29 19.49
C ASN A 195 5.25 -11.52 20.99
N TYR A 196 4.93 -10.54 21.86
CA TYR A 196 5.01 -10.68 23.33
C TYR A 196 3.63 -10.94 23.98
N THR A 197 2.64 -11.36 23.19
CA THR A 197 1.32 -11.80 23.64
C THR A 197 1.09 -13.26 23.29
#